data_AF-A0A060C2U5-F1
#
_entry.id   AF-A0A060C2U5-F1
#
_cell.length_a   1.000
_cell.length_b   1.000
_cell.length_c   1.000
_cell.angle_alpha   90.00
_cell.angle_beta   90.00
_cell.angle_gamma   90.00
#
_symmetry.space_group_name_H-M   'P 1'
#
loop_
_entity.id
_entity.type
_entity.pdbx_description
1 polymer ?
#
loop_
_entity_poly.entity_id
_entity_poly.type
_entity_poly.pdbx_seq_one_letter_code
_entity_poly.pdbx_strand_id
1 'polypeptide(L)'
;AALMRQAGQSTGLNAFYIASKIITETGGSITATMTSGTNSTYPNIYNYYNIGAYSSATDGLKWASSGSSYSRPWSDPATAITGGASFIYTNYYAKGQTTEYYQKFNVSPSATNTKYTHQYMTALYGALNESERMRTAYNASGDTTCVFRIPVYNNMPSTNSSLSVID
;
A
#
# COMPACT_ATOMS: atom_id res chain seq x y z
N ALA A 1 -12.61 -6.81 -4.94
CA ALA A 1 -12.78 -5.88 -6.07
C ALA A 1 -13.68 -4.68 -5.74
N ALA A 2 -14.96 -4.87 -5.39
CA ALA A 2 -15.88 -3.76 -5.08
C ALA A 2 -15.39 -2.86 -3.93
N LEU A 3 -14.90 -3.46 -2.83
CA LEU A 3 -14.37 -2.72 -1.69
C LEU A 3 -13.13 -1.86 -2.05
N MET A 4 -12.21 -2.38 -2.86
CA MET A 4 -11.05 -1.60 -3.32
C MET A 4 -11.45 -0.44 -4.24
N ARG A 5 -12.47 -0.62 -5.08
CA ARG A 5 -13.04 0.48 -5.87
C ARG A 5 -13.66 1.56 -4.99
N GLN A 6 -14.45 1.16 -3.98
CA GLN A 6 -15.06 2.09 -3.03
C GLN A 6 -14.00 2.87 -2.24
N ALA A 7 -12.98 2.17 -1.72
CA ALA A 7 -11.87 2.80 -1.04
C ALA A 7 -11.10 3.76 -1.97
N GLY A 8 -10.88 3.37 -3.23
CA GLY A 8 -10.28 4.25 -4.23
C GLY A 8 -11.10 5.49 -4.53
N GLN A 9 -12.43 5.36 -4.65
CA GLN A 9 -13.34 6.51 -4.82
C GLN A 9 -13.32 7.45 -3.61
N SER A 10 -13.25 6.90 -2.40
CA SER A 10 -13.24 7.71 -1.17
C SER A 10 -11.92 8.43 -0.93
N THR A 11 -10.79 7.86 -1.37
CA THR A 11 -9.45 8.36 -1.06
C THR A 11 -8.75 9.02 -2.25
N GLY A 12 -9.24 8.81 -3.47
CA GLY A 12 -8.55 9.18 -4.71
C GLY A 12 -7.38 8.27 -5.07
N LEU A 13 -7.14 7.19 -4.31
CA LEU A 13 -6.13 6.19 -4.63
C LEU A 13 -6.63 5.26 -5.75
N ASN A 14 -5.69 4.74 -6.54
CA ASN A 14 -6.00 3.77 -7.57
C ASN A 14 -6.45 2.43 -6.94
N ALA A 15 -7.54 1.84 -7.45
CA ALA A 15 -8.09 0.60 -6.88
C ALA A 15 -7.16 -0.62 -7.07
N PHE A 16 -6.41 -0.68 -8.17
CA PHE A 16 -5.40 -1.73 -8.37
C PHE A 16 -4.19 -1.53 -7.48
N TYR A 17 -3.79 -0.29 -7.20
CA TYR A 17 -2.78 0.00 -6.17
C TYR A 17 -3.22 -0.52 -4.80
N ILE A 18 -4.46 -0.23 -4.39
CA ILE A 18 -5.01 -0.73 -3.12
C ILE A 18 -4.98 -2.26 -3.08
N ALA A 19 -5.42 -2.91 -4.15
CA ALA A 19 -5.44 -4.38 -4.24
C ALA A 19 -4.02 -4.98 -4.20
N SER A 20 -3.09 -4.45 -4.99
CA SER A 20 -1.70 -4.90 -5.03
C SER A 20 -1.02 -4.77 -3.68
N LYS A 21 -1.26 -3.67 -2.97
CA LYS A 21 -0.71 -3.46 -1.64
C LYS A 21 -1.25 -4.46 -0.63
N ILE A 22 -2.57 -4.68 -0.58
CA ILE A 22 -3.17 -5.72 0.28
C ILE A 22 -2.56 -7.09 -0.03
N ILE A 23 -2.39 -7.45 -1.30
CA ILE A 23 -1.79 -8.74 -1.66
C ILE A 23 -0.35 -8.84 -1.13
N THR A 24 0.45 -7.79 -1.28
CA THR A 24 1.83 -7.77 -0.77
C THR A 24 1.88 -7.86 0.76
N GLU A 25 1.09 -7.05 1.46
CA GLU A 25 1.09 -6.98 2.93
C GLU A 25 0.53 -8.25 3.60
N THR A 26 -0.27 -9.01 2.87
CA THR A 26 -0.87 -10.26 3.38
C THR A 26 -0.17 -11.52 2.85
N GLY A 27 0.90 -11.37 2.07
CA GLY A 27 1.55 -12.48 1.38
C GLY A 27 0.61 -13.22 0.40
N GLY A 28 -0.45 -12.56 -0.04
CA GLY A 28 -1.50 -13.11 -0.91
C GLY A 28 -2.58 -13.91 -0.19
N SER A 29 -2.55 -14.01 1.14
CA SER A 29 -3.53 -14.78 1.92
C SER A 29 -4.28 -13.92 2.93
N ILE A 30 -5.61 -13.85 2.77
CA ILE A 30 -6.52 -13.17 3.71
C ILE A 30 -7.10 -14.12 4.78
N THR A 31 -6.63 -15.37 4.85
CA THR A 31 -7.06 -16.33 5.86
C THR A 31 -6.21 -16.30 7.13
N ALA A 32 -5.11 -15.54 7.12
CA ALA A 32 -4.25 -15.37 8.27
C ALA A 32 -5.01 -14.74 9.46
N THR A 33 -4.57 -15.02 10.68
CA THR A 33 -5.24 -14.58 11.92
C THR A 33 -5.45 -13.06 11.97
N MET A 34 -4.52 -12.28 11.40
CA MET A 34 -4.59 -10.81 11.38
C MET A 34 -5.50 -10.22 10.30
N THR A 35 -5.89 -11.01 9.30
CA THR A 35 -6.69 -10.59 8.13
C THR A 35 -8.08 -11.23 8.11
N SER A 36 -8.32 -12.23 8.96
CA SER A 36 -9.56 -13.01 9.00
C SER A 36 -10.54 -12.59 10.09
N GLY A 37 -10.12 -11.74 11.04
CA GLY A 37 -10.96 -11.34 12.19
C GLY A 37 -11.10 -12.42 13.28
N THR A 38 -10.33 -13.51 13.18
CA THR A 38 -10.42 -14.69 14.06
C THR A 38 -9.43 -14.67 15.23
N ASN A 39 -8.67 -13.59 15.40
CA ASN A 39 -7.74 -13.45 16.52
C ASN A 39 -8.48 -13.50 17.87
N SER A 40 -7.99 -14.31 18.81
CA SER A 40 -8.62 -14.48 20.12
C SER A 40 -8.53 -13.24 21.03
N THR A 41 -7.45 -12.47 20.91
CA THR A 41 -7.24 -11.23 21.68
C THR A 41 -7.99 -10.05 21.07
N TYR A 42 -8.09 -9.99 19.74
CA TYR A 42 -8.76 -8.93 18.99
C TYR A 42 -9.80 -9.51 18.02
N PRO A 43 -10.92 -10.07 18.54
CA PRO A 43 -11.95 -10.68 17.70
C PRO A 43 -12.63 -9.62 16.82
N ASN A 44 -12.96 -10.01 15.58
CA ASN A 44 -13.55 -9.16 14.54
C ASN A 44 -12.69 -7.96 14.12
N ILE A 45 -11.39 -7.96 14.42
CA ILE A 45 -10.47 -6.91 13.94
C ILE A 45 -9.68 -7.40 12.74
N TYR A 46 -9.63 -6.56 11.70
CA TYR A 46 -8.99 -6.87 10.44
C TYR A 46 -7.88 -5.86 10.16
N ASN A 47 -6.69 -6.31 9.74
CA ASN A 47 -5.61 -5.42 9.29
C ASN A 47 -4.95 -5.99 8.02
N TYR A 48 -5.33 -5.43 6.87
CA TYR A 48 -4.84 -5.88 5.55
C TYR A 48 -3.56 -5.20 5.06
N TYR A 49 -3.05 -4.23 5.82
CA TYR A 49 -1.93 -3.37 5.40
C TYR A 49 -0.74 -3.46 6.36
N ASN A 50 -0.82 -4.32 7.36
CA ASN A 50 0.16 -4.46 8.43
C ASN A 50 0.47 -3.14 9.17
N ILE A 51 -0.47 -2.19 9.18
CA ILE A 51 -0.29 -0.86 9.78
C ILE A 51 -0.22 -0.99 11.29
N GLY A 52 0.81 -0.39 11.91
CA GLY A 52 1.04 -0.43 13.35
C GLY A 52 1.69 -1.73 13.86
N ALA A 53 2.04 -2.67 12.97
CA ALA A 53 2.75 -3.89 13.33
C ALA A 53 4.28 -3.65 13.40
N TYR A 54 4.77 -3.18 14.54
CA TYR A 54 6.19 -2.86 14.72
C TYR A 54 7.03 -4.07 15.13
N SER A 55 6.54 -4.88 16.07
CA SER A 55 7.23 -6.07 16.56
C SER A 55 6.49 -7.35 16.20
N SER A 56 5.16 -7.28 16.06
CA SER A 56 4.32 -8.41 15.69
C SER A 56 3.05 -7.97 14.95
N ALA A 57 2.44 -8.91 14.23
CA ALA A 57 1.10 -8.75 13.66
C ALA A 57 0.05 -8.37 14.72
N THR A 58 0.22 -8.83 15.96
CA THR A 58 -0.66 -8.51 17.09
C THR A 58 -0.63 -7.03 17.46
N ASP A 59 0.52 -6.35 17.30
CA ASP A 59 0.61 -4.89 17.49
C ASP A 59 -0.22 -4.15 16.45
N GLY A 60 -0.24 -4.65 15.22
CA GLY A 60 -1.08 -4.13 14.14
C GLY A 60 -2.57 -4.30 14.43
N LEU A 61 -2.98 -5.44 15.00
CA LEU A 61 -4.36 -5.66 15.45
C LEU A 61 -4.73 -4.76 16.62
N LYS A 62 -3.83 -4.59 17.59
CA LYS A 62 -4.01 -3.65 18.71
C LYS A 62 -4.26 -2.23 18.19
N TRP A 63 -3.41 -1.77 17.26
CA TRP A 63 -3.55 -0.46 16.64
C TRP A 63 -4.87 -0.35 15.86
N ALA A 64 -5.26 -1.37 15.10
CA ALA A 64 -6.50 -1.41 14.34
C ALA A 64 -7.76 -1.45 15.23
N SER A 65 -7.66 -2.02 16.43
CA SER A 65 -8.78 -2.21 17.37
C SER A 65 -9.20 -0.94 18.14
N SER A 66 -8.45 0.16 18.03
CA SER A 66 -8.67 1.35 18.84
C SER A 66 -8.34 2.66 18.11
N GLY A 67 -8.89 3.77 18.60
CA GLY A 67 -8.71 5.11 18.04
C GLY A 67 -9.84 5.55 17.12
N SER A 68 -9.82 6.84 16.73
CA SER A 68 -10.88 7.50 15.94
C SER A 68 -10.42 7.98 14.57
N SER A 69 -9.15 7.77 14.21
CA SER A 69 -8.61 8.12 12.89
C SER A 69 -8.66 6.94 11.93
N TYR A 70 -8.76 7.25 10.63
CA TYR A 70 -8.73 6.27 9.54
C TYR A 70 -9.82 5.20 9.67
N SER A 71 -11.02 5.59 10.07
CA SER A 71 -12.17 4.70 10.27
C SER A 71 -11.92 3.54 11.24
N ARG A 72 -11.00 3.72 12.20
CA ARG A 72 -10.83 2.77 13.31
C ARG A 72 -11.98 2.88 14.32
N PRO A 73 -12.35 1.79 14.99
CA PRO A 73 -11.77 0.45 14.87
C PRO A 73 -12.13 -0.26 13.57
N TRP A 74 -11.21 -1.09 13.06
CA TRP A 74 -11.39 -1.86 11.83
C TRP A 74 -12.14 -3.17 12.09
N SER A 75 -13.43 -3.04 12.44
CA SER A 75 -14.29 -4.13 12.91
C SER A 75 -14.92 -4.99 11.79
N ASP A 76 -14.68 -4.64 10.54
CA ASP A 76 -15.15 -5.38 9.37
C ASP A 76 -14.20 -5.16 8.17
N PRO A 77 -14.27 -6.01 7.13
CA PRO A 77 -13.38 -5.87 5.98
C PRO A 77 -13.48 -4.53 5.24
N ALA A 78 -14.67 -3.92 5.16
CA ALA A 78 -14.87 -2.68 4.41
C ALA A 78 -14.25 -1.47 5.13
N THR A 79 -14.42 -1.39 6.46
CA THR A 79 -13.78 -0.35 7.29
C THR A 79 -12.27 -0.52 7.33
N ALA A 80 -11.75 -1.76 7.43
CA ALA A 80 -10.32 -2.05 7.38
C ALA A 80 -9.66 -1.64 6.06
N ILE A 81 -10.28 -1.99 4.92
CA ILE A 81 -9.78 -1.64 3.59
C ILE A 81 -9.82 -0.13 3.38
N THR A 82 -10.96 0.51 3.64
CA THR A 82 -11.10 1.97 3.43
C THR A 82 -10.22 2.76 4.40
N GLY A 83 -10.14 2.31 5.65
CA GLY A 83 -9.32 2.92 6.69
C GLY A 83 -7.83 2.84 6.39
N GLY A 84 -7.32 1.66 6.03
CA GLY A 84 -5.93 1.52 5.64
C GLY A 84 -5.57 2.31 4.37
N ALA A 85 -6.47 2.36 3.38
CA ALA A 85 -6.31 3.23 2.22
C ALA A 85 -6.26 4.72 2.62
N SER A 86 -7.10 5.15 3.56
CA SER A 86 -7.08 6.52 4.10
C SER A 86 -5.76 6.83 4.82
N PHE A 87 -5.24 5.89 5.62
CA PHE A 87 -3.93 6.02 6.25
C PHE A 87 -2.81 6.24 5.21
N ILE A 88 -2.79 5.42 4.16
CA ILE A 88 -1.80 5.53 3.09
C ILE A 88 -1.92 6.87 2.37
N TYR A 89 -3.15 7.29 2.06
CA TYR A 89 -3.38 8.58 1.42
C TYR A 89 -2.82 9.73 2.27
N THR A 90 -3.21 9.81 3.54
CA THR A 90 -2.84 10.92 4.43
C THR A 90 -1.34 10.97 4.71
N ASN A 91 -0.71 9.82 4.95
CA ASN A 91 0.67 9.78 5.40
C ASN A 91 1.68 9.74 4.24
N TYR A 92 1.30 9.26 3.06
CA TYR A 92 2.23 9.10 1.94
C TYR A 92 1.77 9.87 0.69
N TYR A 93 0.58 9.57 0.17
CA TYR A 93 0.13 10.16 -1.11
C TYR A 93 0.03 11.70 -1.01
N ALA A 94 -0.67 12.20 0.00
CA ALA A 94 -0.84 13.63 0.28
C ALA A 94 0.47 14.31 0.73
N LYS A 95 1.52 13.53 1.05
CA LYS A 95 2.87 14.02 1.37
C LYS A 95 3.79 14.00 0.16
N GLY A 96 3.26 13.83 -1.05
CA GLY A 96 4.01 13.85 -2.30
C GLY A 96 4.61 12.50 -2.71
N GLN A 97 4.35 11.41 -1.96
CA GLN A 97 4.80 10.06 -2.27
C GLN A 97 3.73 9.30 -3.06
N THR A 98 3.46 9.75 -4.29
CA THR A 98 2.30 9.33 -5.10
C THR A 98 2.51 8.08 -5.96
N THR A 99 3.66 7.40 -5.83
CA THR A 99 3.98 6.14 -6.52
C THR A 99 4.68 5.20 -5.55
N GLU A 100 4.65 3.89 -5.82
CA GLU A 100 5.42 2.91 -5.01
C GLU A 100 6.90 3.28 -4.92
N TYR A 101 7.48 3.76 -6.02
CA TYR A 101 8.86 4.24 -6.05
C TYR A 101 9.07 5.43 -5.10
N TYR A 102 8.18 6.41 -5.09
CA TYR A 102 8.28 7.55 -4.16
C TYR A 102 7.98 7.16 -2.71
N GLN A 103 7.12 6.17 -2.47
CA GLN A 103 6.89 5.63 -1.12
C GLN A 103 8.11 4.87 -0.60
N LYS A 104 8.83 4.15 -1.48
CA LYS A 104 10.05 3.43 -1.12
C LYS A 104 11.25 4.33 -0.87
N PHE A 105 11.48 5.31 -1.76
CA PHE A 105 12.74 6.06 -1.79
C PHE A 105 12.60 7.51 -1.31
N ASN A 106 11.39 8.04 -1.23
CA ASN A 106 11.09 9.43 -0.88
C ASN A 106 11.98 10.45 -1.61
N VAL A 107 11.90 10.43 -2.93
CA VAL A 107 12.69 11.28 -3.85
C VAL A 107 11.82 12.18 -4.70
N SER A 108 10.51 12.22 -4.42
CA SER A 108 9.60 13.13 -5.11
C SER A 108 9.99 14.58 -4.85
N PRO A 109 10.08 15.44 -5.88
CA PRO A 109 10.31 16.88 -5.68
C PRO A 109 9.23 17.57 -4.85
N SER A 110 8.02 17.01 -4.83
CA SER A 110 6.90 17.53 -4.04
C SER A 110 6.76 16.85 -2.68
N ALA A 111 7.74 16.04 -2.26
CA ALA A 111 7.72 15.39 -0.97
C ALA A 111 7.82 16.42 0.17
N THR A 112 6.94 16.33 1.17
CA THR A 112 7.00 17.23 2.34
C THR A 112 8.00 16.76 3.39
N ASN A 113 8.32 15.46 3.41
CA ASN A 113 9.32 14.88 4.30
C ASN A 113 10.71 15.00 3.68
N THR A 114 11.74 15.13 4.51
CA THR A 114 13.14 15.17 4.07
C THR A 114 13.47 14.00 3.13
N LYS A 115 14.10 14.31 2.00
CA LYS A 115 14.50 13.34 0.98
C LYS A 115 15.19 12.13 1.62
N TYR A 116 14.87 10.93 1.12
CA TYR A 116 15.37 9.63 1.61
C TYR A 116 14.86 9.15 2.97
N THR A 117 14.08 9.96 3.69
CA THR A 117 13.40 9.54 4.93
C THR A 117 11.95 9.12 4.66
N HIS A 118 11.18 8.74 5.70
CA HIS A 118 9.74 8.43 5.57
C HIS A 118 9.42 7.38 4.50
N GLN A 119 10.16 6.27 4.52
CA GLN A 119 9.95 5.16 3.60
C GLN A 119 8.81 4.28 4.10
N TYR A 120 7.90 3.88 3.20
CA TYR A 120 6.79 2.98 3.53
C TYR A 120 7.29 1.57 3.88
N MET A 121 8.34 1.11 3.19
CA MET A 121 8.84 -0.26 3.31
C MET A 121 10.37 -0.32 3.30
N THR A 122 10.90 -1.32 4.01
CA THR A 122 12.34 -1.62 4.08
C THR A 122 12.79 -2.52 2.93
N ALA A 123 11.94 -3.43 2.47
CA ALA A 123 12.24 -4.37 1.37
C ALA A 123 12.64 -3.62 0.08
N LEU A 124 13.84 -3.90 -0.42
CA LEU A 124 14.41 -3.20 -1.59
C LEU A 124 13.54 -3.36 -2.84
N TYR A 125 13.07 -4.59 -3.11
CA TYR A 125 12.24 -4.92 -4.28
C TYR A 125 10.73 -4.73 -4.05
N GLY A 126 10.29 -4.23 -2.89
CA GLY A 126 8.86 -4.11 -2.59
C GLY A 126 8.10 -3.27 -3.63
N ALA A 127 8.67 -2.13 -4.02
CA ALA A 127 8.04 -1.26 -5.03
C ALA A 127 7.93 -1.93 -6.40
N LEU A 128 8.92 -2.75 -6.78
CA LEU A 128 8.91 -3.49 -8.03
C LEU A 128 7.84 -4.57 -8.01
N ASN A 129 7.81 -5.38 -6.94
CA ASN A 129 6.85 -6.47 -6.76
C ASN A 129 5.40 -5.95 -6.77
N GLU A 130 5.14 -4.83 -6.09
CA GLU A 130 3.82 -4.19 -6.11
C GLU A 130 3.45 -3.63 -7.49
N SER A 131 4.42 -3.04 -8.20
CA SER A 131 4.22 -2.54 -9.57
C SER A 131 3.90 -3.67 -10.56
N GLU A 132 4.54 -4.84 -10.43
CA GLU A 132 4.23 -6.01 -11.27
C GLU A 132 2.83 -6.57 -11.02
N ARG A 133 2.37 -6.57 -9.76
CA ARG A 133 0.98 -6.92 -9.42
C ARG A 133 0.00 -5.93 -10.04
N MET A 134 0.29 -4.63 -9.99
CA MET A 134 -0.53 -3.61 -10.63
C MET A 134 -0.58 -3.81 -12.15
N ARG A 135 0.58 -4.03 -12.79
CA ARG A 135 0.67 -4.30 -14.24
C ARG A 135 -0.18 -5.51 -14.64
N THR A 136 -0.11 -6.60 -13.86
CA THR A 136 -0.91 -7.80 -14.09
C THR A 136 -2.40 -7.50 -14.00
N ALA A 137 -2.83 -6.76 -12.98
CA ALA A 137 -4.23 -6.37 -12.82
C ALA A 137 -4.73 -5.47 -13.96
N TYR A 138 -3.92 -4.51 -14.41
CA TYR A 138 -4.24 -3.65 -15.55
C TYR A 138 -4.38 -4.45 -16.84
N ASN A 139 -3.41 -5.32 -17.15
CA ASN A 139 -3.45 -6.18 -18.34
C ASN A 139 -4.70 -7.07 -18.38
N ALA A 140 -5.17 -7.55 -17.23
CA ALA A 140 -6.38 -8.35 -17.13
C ALA A 140 -7.68 -7.52 -17.27
N SER A 141 -7.62 -6.20 -17.09
CA SER A 141 -8.79 -5.31 -17.07
C SER A 141 -9.13 -4.63 -18.40
N GLY A 142 -8.26 -4.77 -19.41
CA GLY A 142 -8.43 -4.14 -20.74
C GLY A 142 -7.83 -2.73 -20.84
N ASP A 143 -8.19 -2.02 -21.92
CA ASP A 143 -7.65 -0.70 -22.25
C ASP A 143 -8.13 0.36 -21.25
N THR A 144 -7.25 0.77 -20.35
CA THR A 144 -7.53 1.78 -19.32
C THR A 144 -6.42 2.82 -19.30
N THR A 145 -6.76 4.07 -18.99
CA THR A 145 -5.76 5.14 -18.91
C THR A 145 -4.85 4.93 -17.71
N CYS A 146 -3.56 4.70 -17.98
CA CYS A 146 -2.52 4.64 -16.97
C CYS A 146 -1.81 6.00 -16.85
N VAL A 147 -1.68 6.51 -15.62
CA VAL A 147 -0.90 7.72 -15.33
C VAL A 147 0.39 7.33 -14.64
N PHE A 148 1.52 7.59 -15.29
CA PHE A 148 2.85 7.32 -14.74
C PHE A 148 3.50 8.61 -14.21
N ARG A 149 4.24 8.48 -13.12
CA ARG A 149 5.11 9.55 -12.58
C ARG A 149 6.50 8.95 -12.40
N ILE A 150 7.41 9.30 -13.31
CA ILE A 150 8.74 8.70 -13.40
C ILE A 150 9.76 9.78 -13.00
N PRO A 151 10.57 9.58 -11.95
CA PRO A 151 11.66 10.48 -11.65
C PRO A 151 12.72 10.43 -12.75
N VAL A 152 13.18 11.60 -13.19
CA VAL A 152 14.32 11.75 -14.08
C VAL A 152 15.47 12.34 -13.28
N TYR A 153 16.62 11.67 -13.31
CA TYR A 153 17.82 12.08 -12.58
C TYR A 153 18.86 12.69 -13.51
N ASN A 154 19.72 13.53 -12.95
CA ASN A 154 20.90 14.03 -13.66
C ASN A 154 21.77 12.85 -14.10
N ASN A 155 22.23 12.89 -15.35
CA ASN A 155 23.01 11.82 -15.97
C ASN A 155 22.30 10.45 -15.99
N MET A 156 20.96 10.41 -15.95
CA MET A 156 20.21 9.19 -16.20
C MET A 156 20.53 8.71 -17.63
N PRO A 157 20.99 7.46 -17.82
CA PRO A 157 21.28 6.93 -19.16
C PRO A 157 20.04 7.00 -20.06
N SER A 158 20.25 7.26 -21.35
CA SER A 158 19.16 7.23 -22.35
C SER A 158 18.71 5.81 -22.69
N THR A 159 19.44 4.79 -22.23
CA THR A 159 19.12 3.37 -22.39
C THR A 159 18.72 2.78 -21.05
N ASN A 160 17.65 1.99 -21.06
CA ASN A 160 17.19 1.29 -19.86
C ASN A 160 18.24 0.26 -19.42
N SER A 161 18.50 0.19 -18.11
CA SER A 161 19.21 -0.96 -17.53
C SER A 161 18.20 -2.06 -17.23
N SER A 162 18.39 -3.24 -17.81
CA SER A 162 17.58 -4.41 -17.47
C SER A 162 17.96 -4.88 -16.08
N LEU A 163 17.02 -4.82 -15.13
CA LEU A 163 17.18 -5.47 -13.84
C LEU A 163 16.64 -6.90 -13.98
N SER A 164 17.51 -7.90 -13.94
CA SER A 164 17.07 -9.29 -13.82
C SER A 164 16.63 -9.53 -12.38
N VAL A 165 15.33 -9.64 -12.16
CA VAL A 165 14.78 -10.12 -10.88
C VAL A 165 14.96 -11.63 -10.90
N ILE A 166 16.03 -12.13 -10.29
CA ILE A 166 16.16 -13.56 -10.01
C ILE A 166 15.55 -13.75 -8.63
N ASP A 167 14.41 -14.42 -8.60
CA ASP A 167 13.74 -14.86 -7.38
C ASP A 167 14.58 -15.89 -6.61
#